data_AF-A0A0W8JJX1-F1
#
_entry.id   AF-A0A0W8JJX1-F1
#
_cell.length_a   1.000
_cell.length_b   1.000
_cell.length_c   1.000
_cell.angle_alpha   90.00
_cell.angle_beta   90.00
_cell.angle_gamma   90.00
#
_symmetry.space_group_name_H-M   'P 1'
#
loop_
_entity.id
_entity.type
_entity.pdbx_description
1 polymer ?
#
loop_
_entity_poly.entity_id
_entity_poly.type
_entity_poly.pdbx_seq_one_letter_code
_entity_poly.pdbx_strand_id
1 'polypeptide(L)'
;MVLNALKTKLSRHMTGDIRAPFDTCRYKTHDLSVELDERIDNFCLFHEIAYQELNRKCAALNDFSAQVKAQLAATDDEEAQEFLKYQASQLIHSNDTDVQRVQNLADESAIIGFWAIVEQFSKRAYVLLKSNLSGISASEIILPYRWDHIKSAYHEFGLTLNDLTHYDIVNELRVVNNKIKHLYQVDSTLAAFPRFADKEGLPMTFLNYPVHEYEEAVYQFLGSLLVWVGEQIHAHEQGGSAES
;
A
#
# COMPACT_ATOMS: atom_id res chain seq x y z
N MET A 1 -4.88 -12.46 -27.85
CA MET A 1 -5.24 -12.16 -26.45
C MET A 1 -5.64 -10.70 -26.40
N VAL A 2 -6.77 -10.34 -25.79
CA VAL A 2 -7.11 -8.92 -25.56
C VAL A 2 -6.60 -8.61 -24.16
N LEU A 3 -5.56 -7.78 -24.06
CA LEU A 3 -5.08 -7.26 -22.78
C LEU A 3 -6.09 -6.18 -22.34
N ASN A 4 -7.01 -6.53 -21.45
CA ASN A 4 -7.94 -5.55 -20.89
C ASN A 4 -7.16 -4.44 -20.19
N ALA A 5 -7.71 -3.21 -20.20
CA ALA A 5 -7.16 -2.13 -19.40
C ALA A 5 -7.02 -2.58 -17.93
N LEU A 6 -5.82 -2.45 -17.39
CA LEU A 6 -5.53 -2.59 -15.97
C LEU A 6 -6.26 -1.47 -15.25
N LYS A 7 -7.27 -1.81 -14.45
CA LYS A 7 -7.86 -0.82 -13.54
C LYS A 7 -6.79 -0.44 -12.51
N THR A 8 -6.65 0.86 -12.24
CA THR A 8 -5.94 1.31 -11.05
C THR A 8 -6.63 0.64 -9.86
N LYS A 9 -5.83 0.05 -8.95
CA LYS A 9 -6.40 -0.53 -7.73
C LYS A 9 -6.73 0.57 -6.73
N LEU A 10 -5.98 1.68 -6.72
CA LEU A 10 -6.13 2.80 -5.77
C LEU A 10 -7.18 3.84 -6.22
N SER A 11 -8.34 3.37 -6.67
CA SER A 11 -9.26 4.10 -7.55
C SER A 11 -9.93 5.38 -7.00
N ARG A 12 -9.63 5.83 -5.78
CA ARG A 12 -10.39 6.91 -5.13
C ARG A 12 -10.20 8.28 -5.78
N HIS A 13 -8.99 8.57 -6.29
CA HIS A 13 -8.77 9.78 -7.08
C HIS A 13 -9.49 9.76 -8.44
N MET A 14 -9.85 8.57 -8.94
CA MET A 14 -10.62 8.40 -10.18
C MET A 14 -12.14 8.38 -9.95
N THR A 15 -12.63 7.95 -8.78
CA THR A 15 -14.07 7.93 -8.46
C THR A 15 -14.56 9.24 -7.85
N GLY A 16 -13.66 10.10 -7.36
CA GLY A 16 -14.02 11.34 -6.68
C GLY A 16 -14.53 11.13 -5.25
N ASP A 17 -14.34 9.93 -4.69
CA ASP A 17 -14.67 9.65 -3.29
C ASP A 17 -13.61 10.26 -2.37
N ILE A 18 -14.00 11.32 -1.67
CA ILE A 18 -13.17 11.95 -0.64
C ILE A 18 -13.12 11.01 0.56
N ARG A 19 -11.92 10.71 1.09
CA ARG A 19 -11.80 9.95 2.34
C ARG A 19 -12.54 10.69 3.44
N ALA A 20 -13.37 9.98 4.21
CA ALA A 20 -14.04 10.59 5.35
C ALA A 20 -12.97 11.08 6.34
N PRO A 21 -12.92 12.39 6.64
CA PRO A 21 -11.89 12.92 7.52
C PRO A 21 -12.10 12.38 8.93
N PHE A 22 -11.00 12.09 9.61
CA PHE A 22 -11.03 11.80 11.03
C PHE A 22 -11.31 13.09 11.82
N ASP A 23 -12.10 13.00 12.90
CA ASP A 23 -12.38 14.14 13.79
C ASP A 23 -11.15 14.48 14.64
N THR A 24 -10.13 15.05 14.02
CA THR A 24 -8.87 15.44 14.65
C THR A 24 -8.71 16.95 14.77
N CYS A 25 -9.59 17.75 14.16
CA CYS A 25 -9.48 19.21 14.07
C CYS A 25 -9.35 19.91 15.42
N ARG A 26 -9.87 19.29 16.49
CA ARG A 26 -9.78 19.80 17.87
C ARG A 26 -8.61 19.25 18.67
N TYR A 27 -7.83 18.34 18.10
CA TYR A 27 -6.74 17.65 18.77
C TYR A 27 -5.38 18.10 18.25
N LYS A 28 -4.34 17.97 19.09
CA LYS A 28 -2.95 18.20 18.69
C LYS A 28 -2.45 17.25 17.59
N THR A 29 -3.22 16.20 17.27
CA THR A 29 -2.95 15.26 16.18
C THR A 29 -3.44 15.76 14.81
N HIS A 30 -4.10 16.93 14.73
CA HIS A 30 -4.65 17.45 13.48
C HIS A 30 -3.62 17.56 12.35
N ASP A 31 -2.52 18.28 12.58
CA ASP A 31 -1.47 18.46 11.56
C ASP A 31 -0.89 17.12 11.10
N LEU A 32 -0.76 16.17 12.03
CA LEU A 32 -0.29 14.82 11.70
C LEU A 32 -1.31 14.04 10.87
N SER A 33 -2.62 14.26 11.07
CA SER A 33 -3.65 13.65 10.23
C SER A 33 -3.72 14.26 8.83
N VAL A 34 -3.50 15.58 8.70
CA VAL A 34 -3.42 16.24 7.39
C VAL A 34 -2.23 15.72 6.60
N GLU A 35 -1.05 15.64 7.23
CA GLU A 35 0.15 15.10 6.57
C GLU A 35 -0.03 13.61 6.21
N LEU A 36 -0.76 12.83 7.01
CA LEU A 36 -1.07 11.43 6.72
C LEU A 36 -1.84 11.32 5.39
N ASP A 37 -2.90 12.11 5.24
CA ASP A 37 -3.73 12.15 4.04
C ASP A 37 -2.89 12.50 2.81
N GLU A 38 -2.13 13.60 2.88
CA GLU A 38 -1.24 14.04 1.80
C GLU A 38 -0.22 12.95 1.41
N ARG A 39 0.32 12.23 2.38
CA ARG A 39 1.36 11.24 2.13
C ARG A 39 0.81 9.96 1.51
N ILE A 40 -0.38 9.51 1.94
CA ILE A 40 -1.06 8.38 1.29
C ILE A 40 -1.44 8.77 -0.14
N ASP A 41 -1.98 9.97 -0.36
CA ASP A 41 -2.36 10.47 -1.69
C ASP A 41 -1.19 10.53 -2.65
N ASN A 42 -0.03 11.01 -2.19
CA ASN A 42 1.19 11.02 -3.01
C ASN A 42 1.57 9.62 -3.51
N PHE A 43 1.54 8.59 -2.64
CA PHE A 43 1.82 7.21 -3.07
C PHE A 43 0.75 6.66 -4.02
N CYS A 44 -0.52 6.99 -3.77
CA CYS A 44 -1.61 6.60 -4.66
C CYS A 44 -1.44 7.20 -6.05
N LEU A 45 -1.07 8.48 -6.13
CA LEU A 45 -0.79 9.18 -7.38
C LEU A 45 0.39 8.55 -8.13
N PHE A 46 1.50 8.23 -7.44
CA PHE A 46 2.64 7.57 -8.09
C PHE A 46 2.27 6.19 -8.66
N HIS A 47 1.51 5.40 -7.89
CA HIS A 47 1.01 4.10 -8.33
C HIS A 47 0.05 4.22 -9.51
N GLU A 48 -0.86 5.20 -9.47
CA GLU A 48 -1.78 5.50 -10.56
C GLU A 48 -1.06 5.86 -11.85
N ILE A 49 -0.06 6.76 -11.80
CA ILE A 49 0.73 7.15 -12.97
C ILE A 49 1.39 5.92 -13.60
N ALA A 50 1.96 5.02 -12.79
CA ALA A 50 2.55 3.78 -13.28
C ALA A 50 1.50 2.91 -14.01
N TYR A 51 0.31 2.77 -13.45
CA TYR A 51 -0.78 2.00 -14.07
C TYR A 51 -1.34 2.67 -15.33
N GLN A 52 -1.39 4.00 -15.40
CA GLN A 52 -1.76 4.72 -16.62
C GLN A 52 -0.78 4.43 -17.76
N GLU A 53 0.53 4.42 -17.49
CA GLU A 53 1.53 4.05 -18.50
C GLU A 53 1.42 2.58 -18.91
N LEU A 54 1.18 1.66 -17.96
CA LEU A 54 0.92 0.26 -18.26
C LEU A 54 -0.31 0.08 -19.16
N ASN A 55 -1.38 0.84 -18.90
CA ASN A 55 -2.58 0.82 -19.72
C ASN A 55 -2.33 1.29 -21.15
N ARG A 56 -1.53 2.35 -21.34
CA ARG A 56 -1.12 2.81 -22.67
C ARG A 56 -0.34 1.73 -23.41
N LYS A 57 0.58 1.05 -22.73
CA LYS A 57 1.31 -0.09 -23.32
C LYS A 57 0.38 -1.25 -23.70
N CYS A 58 -0.55 -1.62 -22.83
CA CYS A 58 -1.54 -2.67 -23.12
C CYS A 58 -2.41 -2.32 -24.33
N ALA A 59 -2.85 -1.06 -24.44
CA ALA A 59 -3.61 -0.58 -25.60
C ALA A 59 -2.78 -0.68 -26.89
N ALA A 60 -1.53 -0.22 -26.87
CA ALA A 60 -0.63 -0.32 -28.03
C ALA A 60 -0.37 -1.78 -28.46
N LEU A 61 -0.28 -2.71 -27.51
CA LEU A 61 -0.14 -4.15 -27.80
C LEU A 61 -1.40 -4.75 -28.41
N ASN A 62 -2.58 -4.31 -27.97
CA ASN A 62 -3.85 -4.72 -28.58
C ASN A 62 -3.94 -4.23 -30.04
N ASP A 63 -3.56 -2.97 -30.29
CA ASP A 63 -3.54 -2.40 -31.64
C ASP A 63 -2.56 -3.15 -32.54
N PHE A 64 -1.35 -3.44 -32.04
CA PHE A 64 -0.38 -4.26 -32.75
C PHE A 64 -0.92 -5.66 -33.05
N SER A 65 -1.55 -6.32 -32.06
CA SER A 65 -2.15 -7.64 -32.26
C SER A 65 -3.25 -7.63 -33.32
N ALA A 66 -4.05 -6.56 -33.38
CA ALA A 66 -5.07 -6.38 -34.42
C ALA A 66 -4.46 -6.19 -35.81
N GLN A 67 -3.38 -5.39 -35.92
CA GLN A 67 -2.65 -5.18 -37.17
C GLN A 67 -2.06 -6.49 -37.70
N VAL A 68 -1.41 -7.29 -36.85
CA VAL A 68 -0.87 -8.61 -37.22
C VAL A 68 -1.97 -9.54 -37.72
N LYS A 69 -3.12 -9.59 -37.04
CA LYS A 69 -4.26 -10.40 -37.49
C LYS A 69 -4.76 -9.99 -38.87
N ALA A 70 -4.84 -8.68 -39.13
CA ALA A 70 -5.23 -8.17 -40.45
C ALA A 70 -4.21 -8.54 -41.54
N GLN A 71 -2.91 -8.43 -41.24
CA GLN A 71 -1.83 -8.82 -42.16
C GLN A 71 -1.85 -10.32 -42.46
N LEU A 72 -2.06 -11.17 -41.45
CA LEU A 72 -2.19 -12.61 -41.62
C LEU A 72 -3.38 -12.98 -42.51
N ALA A 73 -4.51 -12.29 -42.36
CA ALA A 73 -5.69 -12.53 -43.20
C ALA A 73 -5.50 -12.09 -44.66
N ALA A 74 -4.55 -11.17 -44.92
CA ALA A 74 -4.25 -10.65 -46.25
C ALA A 74 -3.05 -11.31 -46.93
N THR A 75 -2.36 -12.22 -46.24
CA THR A 75 -1.14 -12.89 -46.75
C THR A 75 -1.51 -14.31 -47.18
N ASP A 76 -1.37 -14.64 -48.46
CA ASP A 76 -1.68 -15.98 -48.98
C ASP A 76 -0.51 -16.97 -48.85
N ASP A 77 0.71 -16.46 -48.69
CA ASP A 77 1.93 -17.28 -48.54
C ASP A 77 2.07 -17.84 -47.11
N GLU A 78 2.09 -19.16 -47.01
CA GLU A 78 2.11 -19.89 -45.74
C GLU A 78 3.43 -19.65 -44.97
N GLU A 79 4.55 -19.58 -45.67
CA GLU A 79 5.87 -19.32 -45.06
C GLU A 79 5.95 -17.88 -44.50
N ALA A 80 5.46 -16.89 -45.25
CA ALA A 80 5.32 -15.52 -44.76
C ALA A 80 4.36 -15.42 -43.56
N GLN A 81 3.25 -16.17 -43.56
CA GLN A 81 2.35 -16.22 -42.40
C GLN A 81 3.03 -16.79 -41.15
N GLU A 82 3.79 -17.87 -41.27
CA GLU A 82 4.54 -18.45 -40.14
C GLU A 82 5.57 -17.47 -39.59
N PHE A 83 6.30 -16.79 -40.47
CA PHE A 83 7.28 -15.78 -40.06
C PHE A 83 6.63 -14.60 -39.32
N LEU A 84 5.48 -14.12 -39.79
CA LEU A 84 4.69 -13.08 -39.12
C LEU A 84 4.19 -13.53 -37.74
N LYS A 85 3.68 -14.76 -37.62
CA LYS A 85 3.24 -15.34 -36.34
C LYS A 85 4.41 -15.42 -35.36
N TYR A 86 5.58 -15.87 -35.81
CA TYR A 86 6.78 -15.98 -34.98
C TYR A 86 7.21 -14.61 -34.44
N GLN A 87 7.35 -13.59 -35.31
CA GLN A 87 7.72 -12.24 -34.87
C GLN A 87 6.70 -11.65 -33.90
N ALA A 88 5.42 -11.79 -34.21
CA ALA A 88 4.36 -11.28 -33.34
C ALA A 88 4.39 -11.98 -31.96
N SER A 89 4.61 -13.29 -31.93
CA SER A 89 4.73 -14.05 -30.68
C SER A 89 5.91 -13.56 -29.82
N GLN A 90 7.07 -13.31 -30.43
CA GLN A 90 8.25 -12.80 -29.72
C GLN A 90 8.00 -11.41 -29.13
N LEU A 91 7.42 -10.50 -29.92
CA LEU A 91 7.13 -9.14 -29.48
C LEU A 91 6.09 -9.13 -28.34
N ILE A 92 5.01 -9.90 -28.50
CA ILE A 92 3.95 -10.02 -27.48
C ILE A 92 4.52 -10.59 -26.19
N HIS A 93 5.29 -11.68 -26.26
CA HIS A 93 5.85 -12.32 -25.08
C HIS A 93 6.82 -11.40 -24.30
N SER A 94 7.70 -10.70 -25.02
CA SER A 94 8.63 -9.73 -24.42
C SER A 94 7.87 -8.61 -23.70
N ASN A 95 6.86 -8.05 -24.34
CA ASN A 95 6.08 -6.96 -23.77
C ASN A 95 5.18 -7.40 -22.61
N ASP A 96 4.60 -8.60 -22.66
CA ASP A 96 3.80 -9.15 -21.57
C ASP A 96 4.65 -9.32 -20.29
N THR A 97 5.88 -9.80 -20.47
CA THR A 97 6.87 -9.90 -19.38
C THR A 97 7.20 -8.51 -18.80
N ASP A 98 7.40 -7.51 -19.65
CA ASP A 98 7.67 -6.14 -19.21
C ASP A 98 6.47 -5.49 -18.49
N VAL A 99 5.25 -5.72 -18.97
CA VAL A 99 4.02 -5.24 -18.31
C VAL A 99 3.91 -5.85 -16.92
N GLN A 100 4.08 -7.17 -16.79
CA GLN A 100 4.02 -7.86 -15.50
C GLN A 100 5.12 -7.36 -14.54
N ARG A 101 6.34 -7.16 -15.04
CA ARG A 101 7.46 -6.66 -14.24
C ARG A 101 7.19 -5.26 -13.69
N VAL A 102 6.71 -4.35 -14.54
CA VAL A 102 6.41 -2.97 -14.13
C VAL A 102 5.20 -2.94 -13.18
N GLN A 103 4.19 -3.78 -13.41
CA GLN A 103 3.05 -3.91 -12.51
C GLN A 103 3.48 -4.38 -11.11
N ASN A 104 4.31 -5.42 -11.04
CA ASN A 104 4.83 -5.94 -9.78
C ASN A 104 5.66 -4.88 -9.06
N LEU A 105 6.54 -4.18 -9.78
CA LEU A 105 7.34 -3.10 -9.20
C LEU A 105 6.47 -1.97 -8.63
N ALA A 106 5.41 -1.58 -9.33
CA ALA A 106 4.48 -0.56 -8.86
C ALA A 106 3.75 -1.01 -7.59
N ASP A 107 3.20 -2.23 -7.57
CA ASP A 107 2.49 -2.79 -6.41
C ASP A 107 3.43 -2.96 -5.20
N GLU A 108 4.64 -3.48 -5.41
CA GLU A 108 5.65 -3.65 -4.35
C GLU A 108 6.12 -2.30 -3.79
N SER A 109 6.31 -1.29 -4.64
CA SER A 109 6.69 0.06 -4.22
C SER A 109 5.61 0.70 -3.35
N ALA A 110 4.34 0.53 -3.71
CA ALA A 110 3.21 1.00 -2.91
C ALA A 110 3.16 0.28 -1.55
N ILE A 111 3.31 -1.05 -1.51
CA ILE A 111 3.37 -1.83 -0.27
C ILE A 111 4.48 -1.35 0.67
N ILE A 112 5.68 -1.16 0.13
CA ILE A 112 6.82 -0.66 0.92
C ILE A 112 6.53 0.75 1.45
N GLY A 113 5.94 1.61 0.62
CA GLY A 113 5.54 2.97 0.98
C GLY A 113 4.50 3.00 2.10
N PHE A 114 3.43 2.23 1.97
CA PHE A 114 2.37 2.13 2.98
C PHE A 114 2.89 1.61 4.32
N TRP A 115 3.75 0.59 4.31
CA TRP A 115 4.36 0.12 5.55
C TRP A 115 5.27 1.19 6.19
N ALA A 116 6.04 1.93 5.40
CA ALA A 116 6.86 3.03 5.90
C ALA A 116 6.00 4.14 6.54
N ILE A 117 4.83 4.43 5.99
CA ILE A 117 3.84 5.36 6.57
C ILE A 117 3.37 4.83 7.93
N VAL A 118 2.96 3.56 8.02
CA VAL A 118 2.54 2.95 9.30
C VAL A 118 3.62 3.11 10.36
N GLU A 119 4.87 2.75 10.05
CA GLU A 119 5.97 2.87 11.00
C GLU A 119 6.23 4.31 11.43
N GLN A 120 6.28 5.24 10.47
CA GLN A 120 6.62 6.63 10.73
C GLN A 120 5.52 7.33 11.55
N PHE A 121 4.26 7.19 11.15
CA PHE A 121 3.14 7.88 11.80
C PHE A 121 2.83 7.29 13.17
N SER A 122 2.94 5.97 13.34
CA SER A 122 2.83 5.37 14.68
C SER A 122 3.92 5.89 15.63
N LYS A 123 5.18 6.02 15.16
CA LYS A 123 6.26 6.57 15.98
C LYS A 123 6.05 8.04 16.33
N ARG A 124 5.60 8.85 15.37
CA ARG A 124 5.34 10.28 15.58
C ARG A 124 4.16 10.51 16.51
N ALA A 125 3.08 9.76 16.35
CA ALA A 125 1.93 9.80 17.25
C ALA A 125 2.33 9.40 18.68
N TYR A 126 3.19 8.39 18.84
CA TYR A 126 3.74 8.01 20.15
C TYR A 126 4.59 9.12 20.79
N VAL A 127 5.46 9.78 20.02
CA VAL A 127 6.24 10.94 20.52
C VAL A 127 5.32 12.05 20.98
N LEU A 128 4.27 12.34 20.22
CA LEU A 128 3.29 13.36 20.59
C LEU A 128 2.56 12.97 21.88
N LEU A 129 2.08 11.73 21.99
CA LEU A 129 1.45 11.20 23.18
C LEU A 129 2.35 11.35 24.42
N LYS A 130 3.55 10.77 24.36
CA LYS A 130 4.46 10.69 25.50
C LYS A 130 5.00 12.05 25.92
N SER A 131 5.27 12.95 24.98
CA SER A 131 5.73 14.31 25.32
C SER A 131 4.66 15.11 26.06
N ASN A 132 3.38 14.97 25.68
CA ASN A 132 2.28 15.68 26.33
C ASN A 132 1.88 15.03 27.67
N LEU A 133 1.86 13.70 27.78
CA LEU A 133 1.43 13.01 29.01
C LEU A 133 2.52 12.90 30.08
N SER A 134 3.80 12.90 29.70
CA SER A 134 4.92 12.76 30.66
C SER A 134 5.70 14.06 30.88
N GLY A 135 5.38 15.14 30.16
CA GLY A 135 6.10 16.41 30.23
C GLY A 135 7.55 16.34 29.74
N ILE A 136 7.91 15.28 29.01
CA ILE A 136 9.26 15.07 28.47
C ILE A 136 9.36 15.74 27.10
N SER A 137 10.49 16.38 26.80
CA SER A 137 10.71 16.97 25.47
C SER A 137 10.68 15.90 24.38
N ALA A 138 10.06 16.21 23.23
CA ALA A 138 10.02 15.30 22.07
C ALA A 138 11.42 14.84 21.62
N SER A 139 12.45 15.68 21.80
CA SER A 139 13.85 15.36 21.44
C SER A 139 14.50 14.32 22.35
N GLU A 140 13.96 14.09 23.55
CA GLU A 140 14.51 13.18 24.55
C GLU A 140 13.83 11.79 24.50
N ILE A 141 12.76 11.67 23.71
CA ILE A 141 12.01 10.41 23.57
C ILE A 141 12.78 9.46 22.65
N ILE A 142 13.23 8.35 23.23
CA ILE A 142 13.84 7.26 22.47
C ILE A 142 12.75 6.54 21.67
N LEU A 143 12.88 6.59 20.35
CA LEU A 143 11.93 5.95 19.43
C LEU A 143 12.12 4.43 19.39
N PRO A 144 11.05 3.64 19.60
CA PRO A 144 11.12 2.20 19.39
C PRO A 144 11.39 1.88 17.91
N TYR A 145 12.41 1.06 17.66
CA TYR A 145 12.82 0.71 16.29
C TYR A 145 11.99 -0.45 15.71
N ARG A 146 11.64 -1.44 16.52
CA ARG A 146 10.92 -2.66 16.09
C ARG A 146 9.41 -2.52 16.32
N TRP A 147 8.60 -3.12 15.46
CA TRP A 147 7.13 -3.10 15.57
C TRP A 147 6.64 -3.61 16.93
N ASP A 148 7.22 -4.70 17.45
CA ASP A 148 6.82 -5.23 18.76
C ASP A 148 7.12 -4.23 19.89
N HIS A 149 8.19 -3.44 19.78
CA HIS A 149 8.50 -2.39 20.75
C HIS A 149 7.54 -1.20 20.63
N ILE A 150 7.06 -0.89 19.41
CA ILE A 150 6.02 0.13 19.20
C ILE A 150 4.74 -0.30 19.90
N LYS A 151 4.31 -1.56 19.71
CA LYS A 151 3.13 -2.11 20.40
C LYS A 151 3.27 -2.03 21.92
N SER A 152 4.40 -2.48 22.47
CA SER A 152 4.65 -2.39 23.92
C SER A 152 4.59 -0.95 24.43
N ALA A 153 5.15 -0.01 23.67
CA ALA A 153 5.16 1.40 24.04
C ALA A 153 3.75 2.01 24.11
N TYR A 154 2.83 1.62 23.23
CA TYR A 154 1.42 2.03 23.31
C TYR A 154 0.65 1.31 24.43
N HIS A 155 0.97 0.05 24.68
CA HIS A 155 0.36 -0.72 25.74
C HIS A 155 0.64 -0.12 27.14
N GLU A 156 1.80 0.51 27.34
CA GLU A 156 2.12 1.30 28.54
C GLU A 156 1.13 2.44 28.81
N PHE A 157 0.47 2.96 27.77
CA PHE A 157 -0.57 4.00 27.85
C PHE A 157 -2.00 3.43 27.75
N GLY A 158 -2.16 2.11 27.89
CA GLY A 158 -3.48 1.46 27.87
C GLY A 158 -4.05 1.21 26.48
N LEU A 159 -3.27 1.35 25.40
CA LEU A 159 -3.69 1.01 24.04
C LEU A 159 -3.06 -0.29 23.56
N THR A 160 -3.90 -1.29 23.27
CA THR A 160 -3.51 -2.47 22.51
C THR A 160 -3.71 -2.19 21.03
N LEU A 161 -2.62 -2.01 20.27
CA LEU A 161 -2.71 -1.69 18.83
C LEU A 161 -3.46 -2.75 18.00
N ASN A 162 -3.49 -3.99 18.47
CA ASN A 162 -4.21 -5.08 17.81
C ASN A 162 -5.73 -4.88 17.80
N ASP A 163 -6.25 -4.05 18.72
CA ASP A 163 -7.69 -3.81 18.85
C ASP A 163 -8.16 -2.65 17.94
N LEU A 164 -7.23 -1.99 17.25
CA LEU A 164 -7.56 -0.93 16.30
C LEU A 164 -8.14 -1.49 15.00
N THR A 165 -9.04 -0.71 14.41
CA THR A 165 -9.68 -1.01 13.13
C THR A 165 -8.63 -1.35 12.07
N HIS A 166 -8.87 -2.42 11.31
CA HIS A 166 -8.01 -2.90 10.22
C HIS A 166 -6.59 -3.35 10.62
N TYR A 167 -6.28 -3.56 11.91
CA TYR A 167 -4.97 -4.04 12.34
C TYR A 167 -4.52 -5.31 11.61
N ASP A 168 -5.39 -6.29 11.42
CA ASP A 168 -5.01 -7.57 10.78
C ASP A 168 -4.47 -7.37 9.37
N ILE A 169 -5.05 -6.45 8.59
CA ILE A 169 -4.61 -6.12 7.24
C ILE A 169 -3.30 -5.33 7.29
N VAL A 170 -3.12 -4.42 8.25
CA VAL A 170 -1.84 -3.71 8.47
C VAL A 170 -0.74 -4.68 8.89
N ASN A 171 -1.06 -5.69 9.69
CA ASN A 171 -0.13 -6.74 10.09
C ASN A 171 0.20 -7.66 8.92
N GLU A 172 -0.75 -7.97 8.04
CA GLU A 172 -0.48 -8.65 6.77
C GLU A 172 0.49 -7.83 5.91
N LEU A 173 0.21 -6.54 5.72
CA LEU A 173 1.06 -5.59 4.98
C LEU A 173 2.50 -5.61 5.51
N ARG A 174 2.68 -5.59 6.83
CA ARG A 174 4.00 -5.70 7.48
C ARG A 174 4.75 -6.95 7.04
N VAL A 175 4.07 -8.09 7.07
CA VAL A 175 4.66 -9.39 6.71
C VAL A 175 4.98 -9.43 5.22
N VAL A 176 4.07 -8.98 4.36
CA VAL A 176 4.27 -8.89 2.91
C VAL A 176 5.49 -8.01 2.59
N ASN A 177 5.59 -6.80 3.16
CA ASN A 177 6.73 -5.92 2.99
C ASN A 177 8.05 -6.58 3.44
N ASN A 178 8.04 -7.36 4.53
CA ASN A 178 9.22 -8.12 4.96
C ASN A 178 9.63 -9.18 3.92
N LYS A 179 8.65 -9.92 3.36
CA LYS A 179 8.92 -10.91 2.31
C LYS A 179 9.46 -10.27 1.04
N ILE A 180 8.88 -9.16 0.58
CA ILE A 180 9.38 -8.39 -0.57
C ILE A 180 10.85 -7.98 -0.36
N LYS A 181 11.22 -7.53 0.84
CA LYS A 181 12.58 -7.02 1.14
C LYS A 181 13.66 -8.10 1.27
N HIS A 182 13.30 -9.33 1.65
CA HIS A 182 14.30 -10.31 2.10
C HIS A 182 14.23 -11.69 1.46
N LEU A 183 13.02 -12.24 1.24
CA LEU A 183 12.86 -13.64 0.83
C LEU A 183 12.33 -13.77 -0.60
N TYR A 184 11.48 -12.84 -1.01
CA TYR A 184 10.81 -12.81 -2.31
C TYR A 184 10.01 -14.09 -2.65
N GLN A 185 9.55 -14.79 -1.61
CA GLN A 185 8.71 -15.99 -1.67
C GLN A 185 7.69 -15.99 -0.53
N VAL A 186 6.54 -16.63 -0.74
CA VAL A 186 5.57 -16.91 0.34
C VAL A 186 6.12 -18.01 1.23
N ASP A 187 6.31 -17.71 2.51
CA ASP A 187 6.65 -18.69 3.53
C ASP A 187 5.45 -18.99 4.45
N SER A 188 5.65 -19.89 5.39
CA SER A 188 4.64 -20.26 6.39
C SER A 188 4.09 -19.07 7.19
N THR A 189 4.88 -18.01 7.40
CA THR A 189 4.41 -16.81 8.10
C THR A 189 3.41 -16.03 7.26
N LEU A 190 3.71 -15.85 5.97
CA LEU A 190 2.78 -15.17 5.06
C LEU A 190 1.58 -16.05 4.72
N ALA A 191 1.78 -17.36 4.55
CA ALA A 191 0.71 -18.32 4.26
C ALA A 191 -0.33 -18.44 5.38
N ALA A 192 -0.01 -18.01 6.61
CA ALA A 192 -0.96 -17.96 7.72
C ALA A 192 -2.09 -16.93 7.52
N PHE A 193 -1.91 -15.96 6.63
CA PHE A 193 -2.95 -14.99 6.30
C PHE A 193 -3.93 -15.58 5.27
N PRO A 194 -5.26 -15.41 5.43
CA PRO A 194 -6.26 -16.04 4.55
C PRO A 194 -6.04 -15.79 3.05
N ARG A 195 -5.52 -14.62 2.67
CA ARG A 195 -5.24 -14.26 1.27
C ARG A 195 -4.10 -15.07 0.64
N PHE A 196 -3.20 -15.58 1.47
CA PHE A 196 -2.03 -16.35 1.06
C PHE A 196 -2.11 -17.81 1.50
N ALA A 197 -3.27 -18.23 2.03
CA ALA A 197 -3.57 -19.64 2.23
C ALA A 197 -3.33 -20.40 0.93
N ASP A 198 -2.68 -21.55 1.04
CA ASP A 198 -2.31 -22.44 -0.07
C ASP A 198 -1.33 -21.86 -1.11
N LYS A 199 -0.66 -20.75 -0.79
CA LYS A 199 0.35 -20.13 -1.66
C LYS A 199 1.78 -20.32 -1.16
N GLU A 200 2.00 -21.11 -0.12
CA GLU A 200 3.34 -21.37 0.41
C GLU A 200 4.27 -21.91 -0.68
N GLY A 201 5.49 -21.38 -0.72
CA GLY A 201 6.48 -21.71 -1.73
C GLY A 201 6.35 -20.94 -3.03
N LEU A 202 5.25 -20.20 -3.28
CA LEU A 202 5.10 -19.41 -4.49
C LEU A 202 6.02 -18.18 -4.48
N PRO A 203 6.68 -17.85 -5.61
CA PRO A 203 7.40 -16.58 -5.76
C PRO A 203 6.45 -15.38 -5.65
N MET A 204 6.91 -14.32 -4.97
CA MET A 204 6.12 -13.10 -4.76
C MET A 204 5.73 -12.41 -6.08
N THR A 205 6.54 -12.56 -7.14
CA THR A 205 6.29 -12.04 -8.51
C THR A 205 5.00 -12.56 -9.15
N PHE A 206 4.50 -13.72 -8.73
CA PHE A 206 3.27 -14.30 -9.29
C PHE A 206 2.02 -13.97 -8.46
N LEU A 207 2.15 -13.14 -7.43
CA LEU A 207 1.05 -12.78 -6.55
C LEU A 207 0.36 -11.51 -7.03
N ASN A 208 -0.97 -11.55 -7.01
CA ASN A 208 -1.78 -10.36 -7.17
C ASN A 208 -1.96 -9.69 -5.81
N TYR A 209 -1.30 -8.54 -5.62
CA TYR A 209 -1.38 -7.78 -4.38
C TYR A 209 -2.69 -6.98 -4.29
N PRO A 210 -3.34 -6.96 -3.11
CA PRO A 210 -4.56 -6.21 -2.83
C PRO A 210 -4.25 -4.75 -2.43
N VAL A 211 -3.47 -4.03 -3.24
CA VAL A 211 -2.86 -2.74 -2.86
C VAL A 211 -3.88 -1.71 -2.34
N HIS A 212 -5.11 -1.71 -2.87
CA HIS A 212 -6.22 -0.87 -2.38
C HIS A 212 -6.68 -1.20 -0.96
N GLU A 213 -6.74 -2.48 -0.63
CA GLU A 213 -7.15 -2.89 0.72
C GLU A 213 -6.07 -2.52 1.74
N TYR A 214 -4.79 -2.54 1.34
CA TYR A 214 -3.71 -2.03 2.18
C TYR A 214 -3.76 -0.52 2.35
N GLU A 215 -4.02 0.25 1.29
CA GLU A 215 -4.23 1.70 1.39
C GLU A 215 -5.32 2.04 2.41
N GLU A 216 -6.51 1.45 2.25
CA GLU A 216 -7.63 1.72 3.14
C GLU A 216 -7.33 1.30 4.57
N ALA A 217 -6.76 0.10 4.76
CA ALA A 217 -6.40 -0.38 6.08
C ALA A 217 -5.41 0.55 6.78
N VAL A 218 -4.39 1.05 6.06
CA VAL A 218 -3.41 1.99 6.61
C VAL A 218 -4.07 3.30 6.99
N TYR A 219 -4.93 3.84 6.14
CA TYR A 219 -5.67 5.06 6.42
C TYR A 219 -6.51 4.94 7.69
N GLN A 220 -7.37 3.91 7.75
CA GLN A 220 -8.29 3.69 8.87
C GLN A 220 -7.56 3.37 10.18
N PHE A 221 -6.51 2.55 10.12
CA PHE A 221 -5.70 2.18 11.28
C PHE A 221 -5.02 3.41 11.88
N LEU A 222 -4.31 4.19 11.05
CA LEU A 222 -3.59 5.38 11.53
C LEU A 222 -4.54 6.50 11.92
N GLY A 223 -5.64 6.70 11.21
CA GLY A 223 -6.66 7.65 11.62
C GLY A 223 -7.24 7.36 12.99
N SER A 224 -7.63 6.10 13.23
CA SER A 224 -8.12 5.64 14.53
C SER A 224 -7.07 5.86 15.64
N LEU A 225 -5.80 5.57 15.34
CA LEU A 225 -4.69 5.82 16.25
C LEU A 225 -4.53 7.32 16.58
N LEU A 226 -4.61 8.20 15.58
CA LEU A 226 -4.48 9.64 15.74
C LEU A 226 -5.64 10.27 16.51
N VAL A 227 -6.86 9.78 16.31
CA VAL A 227 -8.02 10.19 17.12
C VAL A 227 -7.80 9.78 18.58
N TRP A 228 -7.46 8.51 18.82
CA TRP A 228 -7.22 8.02 20.19
C TRP A 228 -6.11 8.80 20.90
N VAL A 229 -4.97 9.03 20.23
CA VAL A 229 -3.88 9.85 20.81
C VAL A 229 -4.35 11.27 21.11
N GLY A 230 -5.13 11.87 20.20
CA GLY A 230 -5.70 13.20 20.38
C GLY A 230 -6.61 13.29 21.62
N GLU A 231 -7.48 12.29 21.80
CA GLU A 231 -8.37 12.18 22.96
C GLU A 231 -7.60 12.06 24.27
N GLN A 232 -6.56 11.22 24.33
CA GLN A 232 -5.76 11.04 25.54
C GLN A 232 -5.06 12.33 25.97
N ILE A 233 -4.45 13.02 25.01
CA ILE A 233 -3.78 14.30 25.27
C ILE A 233 -4.80 15.34 25.76
N HIS A 234 -5.94 15.45 25.08
CA HIS A 234 -6.98 16.40 25.42
C HIS A 234 -7.56 16.16 26.82
N ALA A 235 -7.83 14.90 27.17
CA ALA A 235 -8.33 14.52 28.49
C ALA A 235 -7.34 14.86 29.62
N HIS A 236 -6.03 14.62 29.39
CA HIS A 236 -4.99 14.98 30.36
C HIS A 236 -4.91 16.50 30.59
N GLU A 237 -5.03 17.31 29.54
CA GLU A 237 -5.02 18.77 29.65
C GLU A 237 -6.20 19.32 30.45
N GLN A 238 -7.39 18.74 30.26
CA GLN A 238 -8.60 19.11 31.02
C GLN A 238 -8.55 18.64 32.47
N GLY A 239 -7.98 17.46 32.73
CA GLY A 239 -7.82 16.94 34.09
C GLY A 239 -6.83 17.75 34.93
N GLY A 240 -5.69 18.14 34.34
CA GLY A 240 -4.67 18.93 35.04
C GLY A 240 -5.09 20.36 35.39
N SER A 241 -6.08 20.92 34.69
CA SER A 241 -6.60 22.27 34.94
C SER A 241 -7.69 22.34 36.00
N ALA A 242 -8.19 21.19 36.51
CA ALA A 242 -9.14 21.12 37.62
C ALA A 242 -8.47 20.99 39.00
N GLU A 243 -7.17 20.68 39.04
CA GLU A 243 -6.38 20.52 40.29
C GLU A 243 -5.43 21.69 40.57
N SER A 244 -5.52 22.78 39.78
CA SER A 244 -4.77 24.05 39.96
C SER A 244 -5.66 25.14 40.54
#